data_AF-A0A178AWL0-F1
#
_entry.id   AF-A0A178AWL0-F1
#
_cell.length_a   1.000
_cell.length_b   1.000
_cell.length_c   1.000
_cell.angle_alpha   90.00
_cell.angle_beta   90.00
_cell.angle_gamma   90.00
#
_symmetry.space_group_name_H-M   'P 1'
#
loop_
_entity.id
_entity.type
_entity.pdbx_description
1 polymer ?
#
loop_
_entity_poly.entity_id
_entity_poly.type
_entity_poly.pdbx_seq_one_letter_code
_entity_poly.pdbx_strand_id
1 'polypeptide(L)'
;MAQPHINTFYLIWFTWFDPIVLLLTVFSAVLNPSGFLEMLAEPKVAPYIAVQHGPLIWQCAPLYGFMGLVFAFVLRASSDPKVWRIVQASTLLVDVSLIVIMAVSLEMQGRLSTAEWRPIEWVNMVFTTLVAVGRVAFLLGVGETKGVSTKKRT
;
A
#
# COMPACT_ATOMS: atom_id res chain seq x y z
N MET A 1 10.53 15.73 -25.49
CA MET A 1 10.02 14.35 -25.45
C MET A 1 8.55 14.43 -25.04
N ALA A 2 7.64 13.75 -25.73
CA ALA A 2 6.24 13.70 -25.29
C ALA A 2 6.19 13.00 -23.93
N GLN A 3 5.64 13.66 -22.92
CA GLN A 3 5.48 13.03 -21.60
C GLN A 3 4.40 11.94 -21.73
N PRO A 4 4.65 10.70 -21.28
CA PRO A 4 3.64 9.66 -21.31
C PRO A 4 2.44 10.09 -20.46
N HIS A 5 1.24 9.97 -21.04
CA HIS A 5 0.00 10.24 -20.33
C HIS A 5 -0.28 9.09 -19.37
N ILE A 6 -0.48 9.39 -18.09
CA ILE A 6 -0.79 8.39 -17.06
C ILE A 6 -2.16 7.78 -17.36
N ASN A 7 -2.27 6.46 -17.30
CA ASN A 7 -3.55 5.78 -17.51
C ASN A 7 -4.57 6.19 -16.43
N THR A 8 -5.82 6.45 -16.84
CA THR A 8 -6.91 6.86 -15.94
C THR A 8 -7.13 5.86 -14.79
N PHE A 9 -6.90 4.56 -15.03
CA PHE A 9 -6.96 3.54 -13.98
C PHE A 9 -6.00 3.86 -12.81
N TYR A 10 -4.72 4.09 -13.10
CA TYR A 10 -3.72 4.44 -12.09
C TYR A 10 -4.00 5.79 -11.44
N LEU A 11 -4.54 6.74 -12.20
CA LEU A 11 -4.93 8.03 -11.66
C LEU A 11 -5.98 7.85 -10.56
N ILE A 12 -7.07 7.14 -10.85
CA ILE A 12 -8.13 6.88 -9.87
C ILE A 12 -7.60 6.06 -8.70
N TRP A 13 -6.87 4.99 -8.98
CA TRP A 13 -6.34 4.12 -7.94
C TRP A 13 -5.42 4.86 -6.96
N PHE A 14 -4.35 5.48 -7.45
CA PHE A 14 -3.34 6.09 -6.59
C PHE A 14 -3.81 7.38 -5.91
N THR A 15 -4.75 8.12 -6.51
CA THR A 15 -5.18 9.41 -5.95
C THR A 15 -6.46 9.33 -5.11
N TRP A 16 -7.28 8.29 -5.28
CA TRP A 16 -8.52 8.12 -4.52
C TRP A 16 -8.52 6.85 -3.69
N PHE A 17 -8.31 5.70 -4.33
CA PHE A 17 -8.42 4.42 -3.65
C PHE A 17 -7.36 4.27 -2.55
N ASP A 18 -6.09 4.49 -2.89
CA ASP A 18 -4.98 4.37 -1.94
C ASP A 18 -5.13 5.33 -0.73
N PRO A 19 -5.42 6.64 -0.90
CA PRO A 19 -5.68 7.53 0.24
C PRO A 19 -6.83 7.09 1.14
N ILE A 20 -7.92 6.55 0.57
CA ILE A 20 -9.06 6.07 1.36
C ILE A 20 -8.65 4.85 2.19
N VAL A 21 -7.96 3.88 1.57
CA VAL A 21 -7.47 2.69 2.27
C VAL A 21 -6.50 3.07 3.39
N LEU A 22 -5.59 4.00 3.14
CA LEU A 22 -4.66 4.50 4.16
C LEU A 22 -5.41 5.22 5.28
N LEU A 23 -6.40 6.04 4.95
CA LEU A 23 -7.23 6.72 5.95
C LEU A 23 -7.98 5.72 6.84
N LEU A 24 -8.56 4.66 6.26
CA LEU A 24 -9.16 3.57 7.02
C LEU A 24 -8.14 2.89 7.93
N THR A 25 -6.92 2.66 7.43
CA THR A 25 -5.80 2.09 8.20
C THR A 25 -5.43 2.98 9.40
N VAL A 26 -5.39 4.31 9.21
CA VAL A 26 -5.18 5.27 10.30
C VAL A 26 -6.28 5.18 11.35
N PHE A 27 -7.55 5.14 10.92
CA PHE A 27 -8.66 5.00 11.85
C PHE A 27 -8.62 3.68 12.61
N SER A 28 -8.28 2.57 11.95
CA SER A 28 -8.10 1.28 12.61
C SER A 28 -6.99 1.33 13.65
N ALA A 29 -5.83 1.91 13.34
CA ALA A 29 -4.71 2.01 14.28
C ALA A 29 -5.04 2.85 15.53
N VAL A 30 -5.80 3.94 15.38
CA VAL A 30 -6.13 4.85 16.50
C VAL A 30 -7.33 4.36 17.30
N LEU A 31 -8.41 3.95 16.63
CA LEU A 31 -9.69 3.62 17.27
C LEU A 31 -9.80 2.15 17.68
N ASN A 32 -9.06 1.25 17.02
CA ASN A 32 -9.09 -0.19 17.28
C ASN A 32 -7.69 -0.82 17.19
N PRO A 33 -6.76 -0.45 18.10
CA PRO A 33 -5.39 -0.95 18.06
C PRO A 33 -5.30 -2.47 18.27
N SER A 34 -6.25 -3.08 18.99
CA SER A 34 -6.35 -4.54 19.10
C SER A 34 -6.65 -5.17 17.74
N GLY A 35 -7.67 -4.68 17.03
CA GLY A 35 -8.00 -5.19 15.69
C GLY A 35 -6.89 -4.92 14.66
N PHE A 36 -6.13 -3.84 14.83
CA PHE A 36 -4.95 -3.58 14.01
C PHE A 36 -3.86 -4.64 14.23
N LEU A 37 -3.58 -5.01 15.49
CA LEU A 37 -2.64 -6.10 15.81
C LEU A 37 -3.13 -7.45 15.27
N GLU A 38 -4.44 -7.70 15.30
CA GLU A 38 -5.04 -8.94 14.80
C GLU A 38 -4.77 -9.20 13.30
N MET A 39 -4.47 -8.15 12.53
CA MET A 39 -4.08 -8.26 11.12
C MET A 39 -2.71 -8.91 10.91
N LEU A 40 -1.87 -8.93 11.96
CA LEU A 40 -0.52 -9.50 11.95
C LEU A 40 -0.40 -10.74 12.83
N ALA A 41 -1.13 -10.80 13.94
CA ALA A 41 -1.02 -11.88 14.91
C ALA A 41 -2.37 -12.40 15.37
N GLU A 42 -2.45 -13.69 15.67
CA GLU A 42 -3.67 -14.26 16.22
C GLU A 42 -3.86 -13.84 17.67
N PRO A 43 -5.03 -13.30 18.07
CA PRO A 43 -5.24 -12.79 19.42
C PRO A 43 -5.13 -13.86 20.51
N LYS A 44 -5.27 -15.15 20.16
CA LYS A 44 -5.02 -16.28 21.08
C LYS A 44 -3.53 -16.50 21.38
N VAL A 45 -2.67 -16.18 20.42
CA VAL A 45 -1.21 -16.39 20.51
C VAL A 45 -0.53 -15.13 21.03
N ALA A 46 -0.93 -13.96 20.52
CA ALA A 46 -0.42 -12.66 20.90
C ALA A 46 -1.58 -11.71 21.24
N PRO A 47 -2.09 -11.74 22.49
CA PRO A 47 -3.13 -10.82 22.90
C PRO A 47 -2.62 -9.38 22.94
N TYR A 48 -3.48 -8.42 22.60
CA TYR A 48 -3.13 -7.01 22.65
C TYR A 48 -2.86 -6.54 24.08
N ILE A 49 -1.66 -5.99 24.30
CA ILE A 49 -1.25 -5.35 25.55
C ILE A 49 -0.97 -3.88 25.28
N ALA A 50 -1.80 -2.99 25.84
CA ALA A 50 -1.82 -1.57 25.47
C ALA A 50 -0.47 -0.84 25.66
N VAL A 51 0.23 -1.08 26.76
CA VAL A 51 1.51 -0.40 27.03
C VAL A 51 2.64 -0.90 26.12
N GLN A 52 2.58 -2.17 25.71
CA GLN A 52 3.62 -2.79 24.88
C GLN A 52 3.43 -2.51 23.38
N HIS A 53 2.19 -2.60 22.90
CA HIS A 53 1.88 -2.51 21.47
C HIS A 53 1.32 -1.13 21.07
N GLY A 54 0.56 -0.49 21.97
CA GLY A 54 -0.15 0.76 21.70
C GLY A 54 0.74 1.86 21.14
N PRO A 55 1.88 2.20 21.79
CA PRO A 55 2.78 3.25 21.29
C PRO A 55 3.31 3.00 19.88
N LEU A 56 3.58 1.74 19.49
CA LEU A 56 4.06 1.41 18.15
C LEU A 56 2.91 1.47 17.12
N ILE A 57 1.74 0.94 17.46
CA ILE A 57 0.55 0.98 16.59
C ILE A 57 0.11 2.44 16.36
N TRP A 58 0.12 3.27 17.40
CA TRP A 58 -0.20 4.70 17.26
C TRP A 58 0.85 5.46 16.45
N GLN A 59 2.10 5.01 16.38
CA GLN A 59 3.11 5.58 15.47
C GLN A 59 2.86 5.18 14.01
N CYS A 60 2.23 4.03 13.76
CA CYS A 60 1.83 3.65 12.40
C CYS A 60 0.78 4.61 11.83
N ALA A 61 -0.14 5.11 12.65
CA ALA A 61 -1.20 6.03 12.24
C ALA A 61 -0.69 7.30 11.52
N PRO A 62 0.22 8.12 12.10
CA PRO A 62 0.76 9.28 11.40
C PRO A 62 1.61 8.90 10.18
N LEU A 63 2.27 7.74 10.15
CA LEU A 63 3.06 7.31 8.99
C LEU A 63 2.16 6.94 7.79
N TYR A 64 1.08 6.18 8.02
CA TYR A 64 0.10 5.91 6.97
C TYR A 64 -0.68 7.17 6.57
N GLY A 65 -0.96 8.05 7.53
CA GLY A 65 -1.56 9.35 7.28
C GLY A 65 -0.68 10.21 6.37
N PHE A 66 0.62 10.30 6.67
CA PHE A 66 1.61 10.97 5.83
C PHE A 66 1.61 10.41 4.40
N MET A 67 1.65 9.09 4.25
CA MET A 67 1.60 8.45 2.93
C MET A 67 0.29 8.76 2.18
N GLY A 68 -0.84 8.74 2.89
CA GLY A 68 -2.15 9.09 2.33
C GLY A 68 -2.22 10.53 1.85
N LEU A 69 -1.61 11.47 2.58
CA LEU A 69 -1.50 12.87 2.19
C LEU A 69 -0.58 13.04 0.96
N VAL A 70 0.53 12.32 0.89
CA VAL A 70 1.42 12.33 -0.30
C VAL A 70 0.65 11.88 -1.54
N PHE A 71 -0.09 10.77 -1.46
CA PHE A 71 -0.95 10.32 -2.55
C PHE A 71 -2.09 11.28 -2.88
N ALA A 72 -2.73 11.86 -1.87
CA ALA A 72 -3.83 12.77 -2.07
C ALA A 72 -3.38 14.09 -2.72
N PHE A 73 -2.29 14.68 -2.25
CA PHE A 73 -1.90 16.03 -2.62
C PHE A 73 -0.74 16.09 -3.61
N VAL A 74 0.35 15.35 -3.39
CA VAL A 74 1.55 15.44 -4.24
C VAL A 74 1.26 14.93 -5.65
N LEU A 75 0.53 13.81 -5.78
CA LEU A 75 0.17 13.27 -7.09
C LEU A 75 -0.84 14.15 -7.84
N ARG A 76 -1.70 14.90 -7.14
CA ARG A 76 -2.60 15.88 -7.77
C ARG A 76 -1.89 17.19 -8.14
N ALA A 77 -0.87 17.56 -7.39
CA ALA A 77 -0.09 18.77 -7.64
C ALA A 77 0.93 18.60 -8.78
N SER A 78 1.29 17.36 -9.14
CA SER A 78 2.29 17.10 -10.18
C SER A 78 1.72 16.31 -11.35
N SER A 79 1.86 16.88 -12.54
CA SER A 79 1.58 16.21 -13.81
C SER A 79 2.80 15.45 -14.37
N ASP A 80 3.96 15.48 -13.69
CA ASP A 80 5.17 14.82 -14.15
C ASP A 80 5.14 13.32 -13.80
N PRO A 81 5.13 12.41 -14.79
CA PRO A 81 5.14 10.96 -14.55
C PRO A 81 6.36 10.51 -13.74
N LYS A 82 7.48 11.25 -13.76
CA LYS A 82 8.64 10.93 -12.92
C LYS A 82 8.33 11.05 -11.43
N VAL A 83 7.61 12.10 -11.03
CA VAL A 83 7.20 12.28 -9.63
C VAL A 83 6.31 11.12 -9.20
N TRP A 84 5.36 10.74 -10.06
CA TRP A 84 4.49 9.59 -9.80
C TRP A 84 5.29 8.29 -9.63
N ARG A 85 6.25 8.02 -10.52
CA ARG A 85 7.10 6.82 -10.41
C ARG A 85 7.97 6.83 -9.16
N ILE A 86 8.53 7.97 -8.75
CA ILE A 86 9.32 8.07 -7.52
C ILE A 86 8.45 7.75 -6.30
N VAL A 87 7.25 8.35 -6.23
CA VAL A 87 6.32 8.11 -5.12
C VAL A 87 5.90 6.64 -5.08
N GLN A 88 5.49 6.06 -6.21
CA GLN A 88 5.06 4.65 -6.25
C GLN A 88 6.21 3.67 -6.00
N ALA A 89 7.44 3.97 -6.43
CA ALA A 89 8.61 3.14 -6.13
C ALA A 89 8.95 3.19 -4.64
N SER A 90 8.84 4.36 -4.01
CA SER A 90 9.05 4.51 -2.58
C SER A 90 7.99 3.76 -1.78
N THR A 91 6.72 3.81 -2.22
CA THR A 91 5.64 3.05 -1.59
C THR A 91 5.79 1.55 -1.81
N LEU A 92 6.27 1.09 -2.97
CA LEU A 92 6.46 -0.33 -3.21
C LEU A 92 7.38 -0.99 -2.17
N LEU A 93 8.38 -0.25 -1.67
CA LEU A 93 9.22 -0.73 -0.56
C LEU A 93 8.40 -0.95 0.72
N VAL A 94 7.42 -0.09 1.00
CA VAL A 94 6.49 -0.26 2.13
C VAL A 94 5.65 -1.51 1.93
N ASP A 95 5.07 -1.72 0.75
CA ASP A 95 4.25 -2.90 0.48
C ASP A 95 5.03 -4.21 0.63
N VAL A 96 6.24 -4.27 0.08
CA VAL A 96 7.12 -5.43 0.22
C VAL A 96 7.46 -5.67 1.69
N SER A 97 7.74 -4.60 2.44
CA SER A 97 8.00 -4.69 3.88
C SER A 97 6.79 -5.24 4.63
N LEU A 98 5.56 -4.83 4.29
CA LEU A 98 4.33 -5.33 4.90
C LEU A 98 4.12 -6.83 4.61
N ILE A 99 4.34 -7.27 3.37
CA ILE A 99 4.25 -8.68 2.99
C ILE A 99 5.27 -9.51 3.78
N VAL A 100 6.51 -9.04 3.89
CA VAL A 100 7.56 -9.71 4.67
C VAL A 100 7.21 -9.76 6.16
N ILE A 101 6.76 -8.64 6.74
CA ILE A 101 6.35 -8.57 8.15
C ILE A 101 5.22 -9.57 8.44
N MET A 102 4.23 -9.67 7.55
CA MET A 102 3.16 -10.66 7.69
C MET A 102 3.69 -12.09 7.64
N ALA A 103 4.57 -12.41 6.68
CA ALA A 103 5.15 -13.74 6.56
C ALA A 103 5.98 -14.13 7.79
N VAL A 104 6.84 -13.22 8.26
CA VAL A 104 7.64 -13.42 9.49
C VAL A 104 6.74 -13.55 10.72
N SER A 105 5.69 -12.74 10.83
CA SER A 105 4.75 -12.84 11.94
C SER A 105 4.05 -14.19 11.98
N LEU A 106 3.64 -14.72 10.81
CA LEU A 106 3.05 -16.05 10.69
C LEU A 106 4.06 -17.16 11.03
N GLU A 107 5.32 -17.02 10.62
CA GLU A 107 6.41 -17.94 10.99
C GLU A 107 6.67 -17.98 12.49
N MET A 108 6.72 -16.82 13.15
CA MET A 108 6.89 -16.73 14.61
C MET A 108 5.74 -17.40 15.38
N GLN A 109 4.57 -17.52 14.76
CA GLN A 109 3.40 -18.22 15.32
C GLN A 109 3.34 -19.70 14.93
N GLY A 110 4.27 -20.20 14.11
CA GLY A 110 4.25 -21.55 13.56
C GLY A 110 3.19 -21.78 12.47
N ARG A 111 2.61 -20.71 11.92
CA ARG A 111 1.43 -20.71 11.03
C ARG A 111 1.76 -20.29 9.60
N LEU A 112 2.94 -20.67 9.09
CA LEU A 112 3.34 -20.41 7.69
C LEU A 112 2.48 -21.19 6.69
N SER A 113 1.91 -22.32 7.10
CA SER A 113 0.98 -23.07 6.26
C SER A 113 -0.28 -22.25 5.98
N THR A 114 -0.55 -22.00 4.70
CA THR A 114 -1.73 -21.23 4.25
C THR A 114 -3.05 -21.90 4.60
N ALA A 115 -3.03 -23.20 4.92
CA ALA A 115 -4.21 -23.95 5.38
C ALA A 115 -4.70 -23.49 6.77
N GLU A 116 -3.83 -22.86 7.56
CA GLU A 116 -4.14 -22.41 8.91
C GLU A 116 -4.53 -20.93 8.96
N TRP A 117 -4.49 -20.25 7.82
CA TRP A 117 -4.73 -18.80 7.77
C TRP A 117 -6.19 -18.45 8.02
N ARG A 118 -6.39 -17.45 8.87
CA ARG A 118 -7.68 -16.84 9.13
C ARG A 118 -8.12 -16.03 7.92
N PRO A 119 -9.45 -15.81 7.74
CA PRO A 119 -9.96 -14.98 6.65
C PRO A 119 -9.30 -13.59 6.60
N ILE A 120 -9.02 -12.98 7.76
CA ILE A 120 -8.37 -11.67 7.83
C ILE A 120 -6.92 -11.68 7.32
N GLU A 121 -6.19 -12.78 7.53
CA GLU A 121 -4.81 -12.95 7.07
C GLU A 121 -4.77 -13.13 5.55
N TRP A 122 -5.70 -13.92 5.01
CA TRP A 122 -5.90 -14.05 3.56
C TRP A 122 -6.23 -12.70 2.92
N VAL A 123 -7.21 -11.97 3.47
CA VAL A 123 -7.60 -10.66 2.95
C VAL A 123 -6.40 -9.72 2.98
N ASN A 124 -5.71 -9.60 4.11
CA ASN A 124 -4.60 -8.67 4.25
C ASN A 124 -3.40 -9.02 3.32
N MET A 125 -3.03 -10.31 3.24
CA MET A 125 -1.90 -10.76 2.42
C MET A 125 -2.21 -10.60 0.92
N VAL A 126 -3.37 -11.09 0.47
CA VAL A 126 -3.75 -11.03 -0.95
C VAL A 126 -3.97 -9.58 -1.37
N PHE A 127 -4.67 -8.79 -0.56
CA PHE A 127 -4.89 -7.39 -0.85
C PHE A 127 -3.58 -6.62 -0.99
N THR A 128 -2.68 -6.71 -0.01
CA THR A 128 -1.38 -6.02 -0.04
C THR A 128 -0.54 -6.47 -1.25
N THR A 129 -0.55 -7.76 -1.57
CA THR A 129 0.13 -8.30 -2.76
C THR A 129 -0.45 -7.73 -4.06
N LEU A 130 -1.78 -7.64 -4.18
CA LEU A 130 -2.43 -7.06 -5.36
C LEU A 130 -2.07 -5.58 -5.52
N VAL A 131 -2.02 -4.80 -4.43
CA VAL A 131 -1.62 -3.39 -4.51
C VAL A 131 -0.15 -3.27 -4.94
N ALA A 132 0.75 -4.09 -4.36
CA ALA A 132 2.16 -4.13 -4.74
C ALA A 132 2.35 -4.47 -6.23
N VAL A 133 1.64 -5.48 -6.73
CA VAL A 133 1.67 -5.86 -8.15
C VAL A 133 1.15 -4.73 -9.04
N GLY A 134 0.09 -4.04 -8.64
CA GLY A 134 -0.42 -2.87 -9.36
C GLY A 134 0.61 -1.74 -9.47
N ARG A 135 1.37 -1.50 -8.40
CA ARG A 135 2.49 -0.53 -8.41
C ARG A 135 3.64 -0.99 -9.29
N VAL A 136 4.01 -2.28 -9.25
CA VAL A 136 5.03 -2.84 -10.16
C VAL A 136 4.60 -2.67 -11.63
N ALA A 137 3.35 -2.99 -11.96
CA ALA A 137 2.82 -2.81 -13.31
C ALA A 137 2.90 -1.35 -13.77
N PHE A 138 2.54 -0.40 -12.91
CA PHE A 138 2.69 1.02 -13.18
C PHE A 138 4.15 1.43 -13.42
N LEU A 139 5.08 0.98 -12.56
CA LEU A 139 6.51 1.32 -12.67
C LEU A 139 7.14 0.75 -13.95
N LEU A 140 6.66 -0.41 -14.41
CA LEU A 140 7.06 -1.02 -15.69
C LEU A 140 6.40 -0.34 -16.90
N GLY A 141 5.54 0.66 -16.71
CA GLY A 141 4.85 1.39 -17.77
C GLY A 141 3.72 0.61 -18.43
N VAL A 142 3.17 -0.41 -17.77
CA VAL A 142 2.03 -1.19 -18.28
C VAL A 142 0.83 -0.26 -18.40
N GLY A 143 0.28 -0.10 -19.61
CA GLY A 143 -0.86 0.77 -19.87
C GLY A 143 -0.51 2.24 -20.20
N GLU A 144 0.77 2.58 -20.34
CA GLU A 144 1.19 3.87 -20.91
C GLU A 144 1.15 3.83 -22.45
N THR A 145 0.32 4.67 -23.07
CA THR A 145 0.31 4.83 -24.52
C THR A 145 1.46 5.74 -24.93
N LYS A 146 2.47 5.22 -25.65
CA LYS A 146 3.53 6.05 -26.25
C LYS A 146 2.86 6.96 -27.29
N GLY A 147 2.86 8.27 -27.04
CA GLY A 147 2.32 9.25 -27.99
C GLY A 147 2.95 9.04 -29.35
N VAL A 148 2.13 8.71 -30.35
CA VAL A 148 2.57 8.59 -31.75
C VAL A 148 3.20 9.93 -32.14
N SER A 149 4.50 9.91 -32.46
CA SER A 149 5.17 11.07 -33.03
C SER A 149 4.48 11.37 -34.37
N THR A 150 3.66 12.42 -34.41
CA THR A 150 3.13 12.97 -35.65
C THR A 150 4.32 13.42 -36.49
N LYS A 151 4.77 12.55 -37.39
CA LYS A 151 5.76 12.85 -38.40
C LYS A 151 5.13 13.93 -39.29
N LYS A 152 5.58 15.19 -39.14
CA LYS A 152 5.20 16.29 -40.04
C LYS A 152 5.49 15.82 -41.47
N ARG A 153 4.43 15.65 -42.25
CA ARG A 153 4.51 15.45 -43.70
C ARG A 153 4.67 16.86 -44.29
N THR A 154 5.92 17.22 -44.61
CA THR A 154 6.23 18.27 -45.59
C THR A 154 5.87 17.81 -46.99
#